data_AF-A0AB32X2U7-F1
#
_entry.id   AF-A0AB32X2U7-F1
#
_cell.length_a   1.000
_cell.length_b   1.000
_cell.length_c   1.000
_cell.angle_alpha   90.00
_cell.angle_beta   90.00
_cell.angle_gamma   90.00
#
_symmetry.space_group_name_H-M   'P 1'
#
loop_
_entity.id
_entity.type
_entity.pdbx_description
1 polymer ?
#
loop_
_entity_poly.entity_id
_entity_poly.type
_entity_poly.pdbx_seq_one_letter_code
_entity_poly.pdbx_strand_id
1 'polypeptide(L)'
;MGYWDPEYQRDGGLSEKCDVYSFGVVLFEVLCARPVIDRRLDEHKQHLVYWVCRCIGDGTIYNIIDSYLKGKIAPECFKIFVDIAYCCISEKGDTRPEMGEVEMMLELALKMQEKADSEMKDVDPHGECTYGEVSFSIPVSDHSFPVDNSSPLESRW
;
A
#
# COMPACT_ATOMS: atom_id res chain seq x y z
N MET A 1 -17.76 0.76 -1.33
CA MET A 1 -17.21 -0.51 -0.82
C MET A 1 -15.77 -0.59 -1.28
N GLY A 2 -14.84 0.01 -0.52
CA GLY A 2 -13.41 0.04 -0.88
C GLY A 2 -12.52 -0.78 0.07
N TYR A 3 -12.99 -1.02 1.29
CA TYR A 3 -12.27 -1.72 2.37
C TYR A 3 -12.71 -3.17 2.54
N TRP A 4 -13.67 -3.61 1.75
CA TRP A 4 -14.27 -4.92 1.91
C TRP A 4 -13.35 -5.98 1.30
N ASP A 5 -12.95 -6.92 2.14
CA ASP A 5 -12.20 -8.10 1.73
C ASP A 5 -12.90 -8.81 0.55
N PRO A 6 -12.20 -9.04 -0.58
CA PRO A 6 -12.75 -9.74 -1.73
C PRO A 6 -13.21 -11.17 -1.42
N GLU A 7 -12.57 -11.87 -0.49
CA GLU A 7 -13.02 -13.21 -0.07
C GLU A 7 -14.28 -13.15 0.78
N TYR A 8 -14.37 -12.17 1.68
CA TYR A 8 -15.60 -11.90 2.44
C TYR A 8 -16.77 -11.60 1.50
N GLN A 9 -16.55 -10.77 0.47
CA GLN A 9 -17.58 -10.45 -0.52
C GLN A 9 -18.07 -11.68 -1.29
N ARG A 10 -17.15 -12.62 -1.60
CA ARG A 10 -17.43 -13.81 -2.40
C ARG A 10 -18.08 -14.93 -1.59
N ASP A 11 -17.54 -15.21 -0.42
CA ASP A 11 -17.85 -16.42 0.36
C ASP A 11 -18.67 -16.11 1.64
N GLY A 12 -18.79 -14.84 2.02
CA GLY A 12 -19.56 -14.38 3.19
C GLY A 12 -18.92 -14.72 4.55
N GLY A 13 -17.73 -15.34 4.56
CA GLY A 13 -17.04 -15.77 5.77
C GLY A 13 -16.29 -14.62 6.44
N LEU A 14 -16.70 -14.24 7.66
CA LEU A 14 -15.97 -13.29 8.48
C LEU A 14 -14.75 -13.97 9.11
N SER A 15 -13.58 -13.37 8.96
CA SER A 15 -12.32 -13.85 9.57
C SER A 15 -11.46 -12.67 10.00
N GLU A 16 -10.45 -12.94 10.85
CA GLU A 16 -9.43 -11.93 11.20
C GLU A 16 -8.67 -11.42 9.97
N LYS A 17 -8.60 -12.23 8.89
CA LYS A 17 -7.98 -11.83 7.62
C LYS A 17 -8.77 -10.73 6.90
N CYS A 18 -10.06 -10.58 7.17
CA CYS A 18 -10.85 -9.47 6.64
C CYS A 18 -10.39 -8.13 7.23
N ASP A 19 -10.08 -8.13 8.53
CA ASP A 19 -9.57 -6.94 9.22
C ASP A 19 -8.16 -6.60 8.72
N VAL A 20 -7.30 -7.61 8.52
CA VAL A 20 -5.96 -7.42 7.92
C VAL A 20 -6.04 -6.77 6.54
N TYR A 21 -6.98 -7.22 5.68
CA TYR A 21 -7.21 -6.60 4.37
C TYR A 21 -7.58 -5.12 4.51
N SER A 22 -8.59 -4.83 5.33
CA SER A 22 -9.07 -3.46 5.52
C SER A 22 -7.99 -2.54 6.08
N PHE A 23 -7.14 -3.06 6.97
CA PHE A 23 -6.00 -2.33 7.50
C PHE A 23 -4.94 -2.05 6.44
N GLY A 24 -4.63 -3.02 5.57
CA GLY A 24 -3.76 -2.81 4.41
C GLY A 24 -4.25 -1.69 3.50
N VAL A 25 -5.56 -1.61 3.25
CA VAL A 25 -6.16 -0.51 2.50
C VAL A 25 -5.93 0.84 3.21
N VAL A 26 -6.12 0.90 4.52
CA VAL A 26 -5.85 2.12 5.33
C VAL A 26 -4.38 2.52 5.26
N LEU A 27 -3.43 1.58 5.32
CA LEU A 27 -2.00 1.89 5.18
C LEU A 27 -1.70 2.59 3.85
N PHE A 28 -2.33 2.17 2.75
CA PHE A 28 -2.17 2.84 1.46
C PHE A 28 -2.88 4.19 1.39
N GLU A 29 -4.02 4.36 2.05
CA GLU A 29 -4.66 5.69 2.17
C GLU A 29 -3.77 6.68 2.90
N VAL A 30 -3.14 6.25 4.00
CA VAL A 30 -2.17 7.07 4.76
C VAL A 30 -0.99 7.43 3.87
N LEU A 31 -0.44 6.46 3.14
CA LEU A 31 0.74 6.68 2.30
C LEU A 31 0.46 7.62 1.11
N CYS A 32 -0.73 7.51 0.51
CA CYS A 32 -1.11 8.28 -0.68
C CYS A 32 -1.88 9.56 -0.36
N ALA A 33 -2.23 9.79 0.92
CA ALA A 33 -3.11 10.87 1.40
C ALA A 33 -4.39 11.03 0.56
N ARG A 34 -4.99 9.90 0.20
CA ARG A 34 -6.09 9.85 -0.76
C ARG A 34 -7.18 8.87 -0.30
N PRO A 35 -8.48 9.20 -0.45
CA PRO A 35 -9.55 8.27 -0.14
C PRO A 35 -9.51 7.04 -1.06
N VAL A 36 -9.94 5.87 -0.55
CA VAL A 36 -9.99 4.61 -1.33
C VAL A 36 -10.73 4.75 -2.65
N ILE A 37 -11.78 5.57 -2.69
CA ILE A 37 -12.56 5.86 -3.88
C ILE A 37 -12.54 7.38 -4.12
N ASP A 38 -11.94 7.81 -5.22
CA ASP A 38 -11.99 9.20 -5.67
C ASP A 38 -12.56 9.28 -7.08
N ARG A 39 -13.84 9.68 -7.19
CA ARG A 39 -14.57 9.78 -8.45
C ARG A 39 -14.17 10.98 -9.32
N ARG A 40 -13.28 11.85 -8.81
CA ARG A 40 -12.79 13.02 -9.56
C ARG A 40 -11.66 12.67 -10.52
N LEU A 41 -11.08 11.48 -10.38
CA LEU A 41 -9.96 11.00 -11.18
C LEU A 41 -10.42 10.11 -12.34
N ASP A 42 -9.48 9.86 -13.27
CA ASP A 42 -9.64 8.89 -14.35
C ASP A 42 -10.08 7.53 -13.81
N GLU A 43 -10.94 6.82 -14.56
CA GLU A 43 -11.54 5.53 -14.17
C GLU A 43 -10.52 4.54 -13.58
N HIS A 44 -9.38 4.37 -14.24
CA HIS A 44 -8.30 3.47 -13.80
C HIS A 44 -7.61 3.89 -12.49
N LYS A 45 -7.78 5.14 -12.06
CA LYS A 45 -7.21 5.66 -10.82
C LYS A 45 -8.26 5.75 -9.73
N GLN A 46 -9.56 5.72 -10.02
CA GLN A 46 -10.62 5.98 -9.02
C GLN A 46 -10.55 5.05 -7.82
N HIS A 47 -10.20 3.78 -8.03
CA HIS A 47 -9.96 2.80 -6.98
C HIS A 47 -8.49 2.77 -6.55
N LEU A 48 -8.21 3.20 -5.32
CA LEU A 48 -6.86 3.30 -4.78
C LEU A 48 -6.11 1.96 -4.81
N VAL A 49 -6.75 0.89 -4.33
CA VAL A 49 -6.13 -0.45 -4.24
C VAL A 49 -5.65 -0.93 -5.60
N TYR A 50 -6.52 -0.87 -6.62
CA TYR A 50 -6.17 -1.24 -7.99
C TYR A 50 -5.00 -0.41 -8.53
N TRP A 51 -5.06 0.91 -8.33
CA TRP A 51 -4.04 1.83 -8.82
C TRP A 51 -2.67 1.60 -8.13
N VAL A 52 -2.67 1.37 -6.82
CA VAL A 52 -1.47 1.05 -6.04
C VAL A 52 -0.85 -0.25 -6.52
N CYS A 53 -1.63 -1.34 -6.64
CA CYS A 53 -1.13 -2.63 -7.12
C CYS A 53 -0.46 -2.50 -8.49
N ARG A 54 -1.08 -1.74 -9.41
CA ARG A 54 -0.50 -1.45 -10.72
C ARG A 54 0.81 -0.67 -10.59
N CYS A 55 0.84 0.39 -9.79
CA CYS A 55 2.07 1.18 -9.60
C CYS A 55 3.19 0.38 -8.93
N ILE A 56 2.86 -0.57 -8.06
CA ILE A 56 3.83 -1.49 -7.47
C ILE A 56 4.41 -2.43 -8.55
N GLY A 57 3.56 -3.00 -9.40
CA GLY A 57 3.99 -3.86 -10.52
C GLY A 57 4.84 -3.11 -11.57
N ASP A 58 4.47 -1.86 -11.86
CA ASP A 58 5.20 -0.97 -12.78
C ASP A 58 6.45 -0.35 -12.13
N GLY A 59 6.62 -0.54 -10.82
CA GLY A 59 7.69 0.03 -10.01
C GLY A 59 7.67 1.55 -9.83
N THR A 60 6.49 2.15 -10.02
CA THR A 60 6.23 3.59 -9.94
C THR A 60 5.47 4.01 -8.68
N ILE A 61 5.42 3.17 -7.63
CA ILE A 61 4.68 3.45 -6.39
C ILE A 61 5.09 4.78 -5.73
N TYR A 62 6.39 5.12 -5.77
CA TYR A 62 6.89 6.39 -5.22
C TYR A 62 6.26 7.63 -5.89
N ASN A 63 5.81 7.51 -7.13
CA ASN A 63 5.20 8.64 -7.85
C ASN A 63 3.84 9.03 -7.28
N ILE A 64 3.14 8.09 -6.66
CA ILE A 64 1.74 8.25 -6.24
C ILE A 64 1.57 8.49 -4.74
N ILE A 65 2.66 8.46 -3.96
CA ILE A 65 2.63 8.79 -2.54
C ILE A 65 2.35 10.28 -2.33
N ASP A 66 1.93 10.64 -1.11
CA ASP A 66 1.73 12.03 -0.72
C ASP A 66 2.98 12.86 -1.01
N SER A 67 2.80 13.94 -1.77
CA SER A 67 3.82 14.95 -2.04
C SER A 67 4.53 15.47 -0.79
N TYR A 68 3.84 15.54 0.35
CA TYR A 68 4.42 15.96 1.63
C TYR A 68 5.43 14.96 2.18
N LEU A 69 5.27 13.68 1.87
CA LEU A 69 6.13 12.58 2.32
C LEU A 69 7.32 12.34 1.39
N LYS A 70 7.28 12.84 0.15
CA LYS A 70 8.40 12.72 -0.80
C LYS A 70 9.67 13.35 -0.22
N GLY A 71 10.76 12.60 -0.29
CA GLY A 71 12.03 12.94 0.31
C GLY A 71 12.09 12.83 1.84
N LYS A 72 11.00 12.48 2.54
CA LYS A 72 10.99 12.41 4.02
C LYS A 72 10.99 10.99 4.60
N ILE A 73 10.88 9.99 3.73
CA ILE A 73 10.87 8.58 4.13
C ILE A 73 12.18 7.95 3.67
N ALA A 74 12.89 7.30 4.60
CA ALA A 74 14.08 6.53 4.33
C ALA A 74 13.75 5.36 3.39
N PRO A 75 14.59 5.06 2.38
CA PRO A 75 14.28 4.03 1.38
C PRO A 75 13.98 2.64 1.96
N GLU A 76 14.70 2.23 3.00
CA GLU A 76 14.53 0.94 3.67
C GLU A 76 13.19 0.87 4.41
N CYS A 77 12.84 1.93 5.15
CA CYS A 77 11.54 2.08 5.81
C CYS A 77 10.41 2.01 4.78
N PHE A 78 10.52 2.79 3.70
CA PHE A 78 9.54 2.85 2.63
C PHE A 78 9.28 1.46 2.02
N LYS A 79 10.37 0.72 1.72
CA LYS A 79 10.28 -0.64 1.17
C LYS A 79 9.53 -1.59 2.12
N ILE A 80 9.88 -1.60 3.40
CA ILE A 80 9.23 -2.48 4.38
C ILE A 80 7.75 -2.15 4.51
N PHE A 81 7.41 -0.86 4.60
CA PHE A 81 6.04 -0.38 4.72
C PHE A 81 5.18 -0.79 3.52
N VAL A 82 5.67 -0.55 2.30
CA VAL A 82 4.93 -0.89 1.07
C VAL A 82 4.75 -2.40 0.94
N ASP A 83 5.78 -3.19 1.27
CA ASP A 83 5.74 -4.64 1.19
C ASP A 83 4.70 -5.24 2.13
N ILE A 84 4.72 -4.85 3.42
CA ILE A 84 3.74 -5.36 4.38
C ILE A 84 2.31 -4.92 4.03
N ALA A 85 2.11 -3.66 3.63
CA ALA A 85 0.81 -3.16 3.21
C ALA A 85 0.28 -3.91 1.98
N TYR A 86 1.16 -4.24 1.03
CA TYR A 86 0.82 -5.02 -0.16
C TYR A 86 0.40 -6.45 0.19
N CYS A 87 1.14 -7.12 1.07
CA CYS A 87 0.78 -8.45 1.57
C CYS A 87 -0.58 -8.46 2.27
N CYS A 88 -0.92 -7.42 3.04
CA CYS A 88 -2.23 -7.30 3.70
C CYS A 88 -3.40 -7.27 2.71
N ILE A 89 -3.25 -6.64 1.55
CA ILE A 89 -4.32 -6.50 0.55
C ILE A 89 -4.39 -7.66 -0.45
N SER A 90 -3.69 -8.77 -0.17
CA SER A 90 -3.71 -9.96 -1.04
C SER A 90 -5.13 -10.49 -1.25
N GLU A 91 -5.44 -10.96 -2.46
CA GLU A 91 -6.77 -11.49 -2.76
C GLU A 91 -7.11 -12.71 -1.92
N LYS A 92 -6.12 -13.58 -1.63
CA LYS A 92 -6.30 -14.79 -0.82
C LYS A 92 -6.00 -14.51 0.65
N GLY A 93 -6.95 -14.73 1.54
CA GLY A 93 -6.83 -14.52 2.98
C GLY A 93 -5.68 -15.30 3.60
N ASP A 94 -5.46 -16.55 3.17
CA ASP A 94 -4.38 -17.42 3.65
C ASP A 94 -2.97 -16.91 3.29
N THR A 95 -2.85 -16.02 2.30
CA THR A 95 -1.58 -15.40 1.92
C THR A 95 -1.32 -14.09 2.66
N ARG A 96 -2.33 -13.56 3.37
CA ARG A 96 -2.17 -12.35 4.17
C ARG A 96 -1.43 -12.71 5.47
N PRO A 97 -0.59 -11.80 5.99
CA PRO A 97 0.08 -12.00 7.27
C PRO A 97 -0.92 -12.10 8.43
N GLU A 98 -0.46 -12.58 9.57
CA GLU A 98 -1.13 -12.37 10.85
C GLU A 98 -1.01 -10.91 11.28
N MET A 99 -2.00 -10.38 12.00
CA MET A 99 -1.97 -8.97 12.42
C MET A 99 -0.74 -8.66 13.31
N GLY A 100 -0.26 -9.62 14.09
CA GLY A 100 0.98 -9.48 14.86
C GLY A 100 2.25 -9.40 13.99
N GLU A 101 2.27 -10.04 12.81
CA GLU A 101 3.36 -9.88 11.85
C GLU A 101 3.31 -8.49 11.20
N VAL A 102 2.10 -7.99 10.92
CA VAL A 102 1.90 -6.62 10.42
C VAL A 102 2.45 -5.59 11.43
N GLU A 103 2.08 -5.73 12.71
CA GLU A 103 2.59 -4.88 13.79
C GLU A 103 4.12 -4.91 13.86
N MET A 104 4.71 -6.11 13.89
CA MET A 104 6.16 -6.29 13.97
C MET A 104 6.90 -5.63 12.80
N MET A 105 6.38 -5.76 11.57
CA MET A 105 6.98 -5.19 10.37
C MET A 105 6.85 -3.67 10.33
N LEU A 106 5.74 -3.12 10.83
CA LEU A 106 5.57 -1.67 10.95
C LEU A 106 6.48 -1.07 12.03
N GLU A 107 6.67 -1.76 13.17
CA GLU A 107 7.67 -1.36 14.16
C GLU A 107 9.09 -1.38 13.58
N LEU A 108 9.41 -2.38 12.76
CA LEU A 108 10.70 -2.47 12.09
C LEU A 108 10.89 -1.29 11.13
N ALA A 109 9.88 -0.96 10.32
CA ALA A 109 9.92 0.18 9.43
C ALA A 109 10.18 1.49 10.20
N LEU A 110 9.48 1.70 11.33
CA LEU A 110 9.68 2.85 12.20
C LEU A 110 11.13 2.93 12.73
N LYS A 111 11.66 1.83 13.26
CA LYS A 111 13.05 1.76 13.75
C LYS A 111 14.07 2.08 12.65
N MET A 112 13.82 1.66 11.41
CA MET A 112 14.68 2.00 10.27
C MET A 112 14.65 3.50 9.96
N GLN A 113 13.47 4.12 10.02
CA GLN A 113 13.33 5.57 9.83
C GLN A 113 14.07 6.35 10.92
N GLU A 114 13.84 6.03 12.18
CA GLU A 114 14.46 6.73 13.32
C GLU A 114 15.99 6.64 13.29
N LYS A 115 16.51 5.46 12.90
CA LYS A 115 17.94 5.25 12.71
C LYS A 115 18.48 6.13 11.59
N ALA A 116 17.85 6.13 10.42
CA ALA A 116 18.28 6.94 9.28
C ALA A 116 18.24 8.45 9.60
N ASP A 117 17.20 8.91 10.29
CA ASP A 117 17.07 10.32 10.71
C ASP A 117 18.16 10.71 11.72
N SER A 118 18.54 9.79 12.60
CA SER A 118 19.61 10.03 13.58
C SER A 118 20.98 10.13 12.89
N GLU A 119 21.27 9.22 11.97
CA GLU A 119 22.51 9.23 11.19
C GLU A 119 22.64 10.49 10.33
N MET A 120 21.54 11.00 9.78
CA MET A 120 21.54 12.22 8.96
C MET A 120 21.76 13.49 9.79
N LYS A 121 21.25 13.55 11.03
CA LYS A 121 21.49 14.65 11.96
C LYS A 121 22.94 14.74 12.44
N ASP A 122 23.62 13.60 12.55
CA ASP A 122 25.05 13.57 12.87
C ASP A 122 25.91 14.18 11.74
N VAL A 123 25.41 14.13 10.49
CA VAL A 123 26.10 14.66 9.31
C VAL A 123 25.79 16.15 9.07
N ASP A 124 24.52 16.55 9.23
CA ASP A 124 24.10 17.95 9.09
C ASP A 124 23.07 18.32 10.18
N PRO A 125 23.52 18.90 11.32
CA PRO A 125 22.66 19.23 12.44
C PRO A 125 21.60 20.31 12.14
N HIS A 126 21.71 21.01 11.00
CA HIS A 126 20.85 22.13 10.63
C HIS A 126 20.15 21.91 9.26
N GLY A 127 20.43 20.80 8.58
CA GLY A 127 19.83 20.43 7.31
C GLY A 127 18.47 19.74 7.46
N GLU A 128 17.59 19.96 6.50
CA GLU A 128 16.35 19.20 6.37
C GLU A 128 16.69 17.79 5.87
N CYS A 129 16.29 16.75 6.61
CA CYS A 129 16.54 15.35 6.23
C CYS A 129 15.80 15.04 4.92
N THR A 130 16.55 14.90 3.83
CA THR A 130 16.02 14.60 2.50
C THR A 130 16.61 13.30 1.96
N TYR A 131 15.74 12.34 1.68
CA TYR A 131 16.06 11.03 1.12
C TYR A 131 15.85 11.02 -0.41
N GLY A 132 16.64 10.20 -1.11
CA GLY A 132 16.54 10.06 -2.57
C GLY A 132 15.25 9.36 -3.03
N GLU A 133 14.91 9.54 -4.31
CA GLU A 133 13.80 8.80 -4.92
C GLU A 133 14.08 7.29 -4.95
N VAL A 134 13.04 6.49 -4.73
CA VAL A 134 13.14 5.04 -4.65
C VAL A 134 12.43 4.42 -5.84
N SER A 135 13.18 3.78 -6.74
CA SER A 135 12.63 2.84 -7.71
C SER A 135 12.48 1.48 -7.03
N PHE A 136 11.25 1.02 -6.86
CA PHE A 136 10.96 -0.26 -6.21
C PHE A 136 10.29 -1.19 -7.19
N SER A 137 10.82 -2.39 -7.38
CA SER A 137 10.14 -3.45 -8.11
C SER A 137 10.01 -4.63 -7.15
N ILE A 138 8.78 -4.92 -6.70
CA ILE A 138 8.50 -6.16 -5.98
C ILE A 138 8.67 -7.28 -7.00
N PRO A 139 9.46 -8.33 -6.73
CA PRO A 139 9.37 -9.55 -7.51
C PRO A 139 7.95 -10.09 -7.33
N VAL A 140 7.10 -9.82 -8.32
CA VAL A 140 5.71 -10.29 -8.38
C VAL A 140 5.76 -11.82 -8.25
N SER A 141 5.49 -12.33 -7.05
CA SER A 141 5.23 -13.75 -6.87
C SER A 141 3.82 -13.97 -7.39
N ASP A 142 3.72 -14.30 -8.68
CA ASP A 142 2.54 -14.74 -9.45
C ASP A 142 1.19 -14.16 -9.00
N HIS A 143 0.90 -12.92 -9.42
CA HIS A 143 -0.47 -12.44 -9.48
C HIS A 143 -1.08 -12.73 -10.84
N SER A 144 -1.97 -13.71 -10.91
CA SER A 144 -3.12 -13.60 -11.79
C SER A 144 -4.21 -12.81 -11.06
N PHE A 145 -4.10 -11.48 -11.05
CA PHE A 145 -5.29 -10.63 -10.97
C PHE A 145 -6.03 -10.84 -12.31
N PRO A 146 -7.26 -11.35 -12.34
CA PRO A 146 -8.04 -11.35 -13.56
C PRO A 146 -8.31 -9.88 -13.92
N VAL A 147 -7.75 -9.43 -15.04
CA VAL A 147 -8.30 -8.28 -15.75
C VAL A 147 -9.66 -8.75 -16.27
N ASP A 148 -10.71 -8.58 -15.47
CA ASP A 148 -12.06 -8.77 -15.97
C ASP A 148 -12.36 -7.65 -16.96
N ASN A 149 -12.24 -7.99 -18.23
CA ASN A 149 -12.56 -7.13 -19.36
C ASN A 149 -14.06 -7.26 -19.64
N SER A 150 -14.90 -6.89 -18.67
CA SER A 150 -16.35 -6.87 -18.81
C SER A 150 -16.84 -5.42 -18.88
N SER A 151 -17.26 -5.02 -20.08
CA SER A 151 -17.93 -3.76 -20.39
C SER A 151 -19.25 -3.60 -19.60
N PRO A 152 -19.82 -2.38 -19.51
CA PRO A 152 -20.81 -2.02 -18.49
C PRO A 152 -22.16 -2.65 -18.80
N LEU A 153 -22.67 -3.49 -17.90
CA LEU A 153 -24.07 -3.86 -17.89
C LEU A 153 -24.87 -2.85 -17.08
N GLU A 154 -25.83 -2.28 -17.80
CA GLU A 154 -26.82 -1.30 -17.41
C GLU A 154 -27.61 -1.64 -16.13
N SER A 155 -28.04 -0.56 -15.46
CA SER A 155 -29.40 -0.31 -14.97
C SER A 155 -30.22 -1.44 -14.31
N ARG A 156 -30.65 -1.16 -13.06
CA ARG A 156 -31.71 -1.77 -12.20
C ARG A 156 -31.10 -2.52 -11.01
N TRP A 157 -31.31 -2.14 -9.75
CA TRP A 157 -32.39 -1.43 -9.07
C TRP A 157 -31.85 -0.49 -7.99
#